data_AF-A0A3C0CS83-F1
#
_entry.id   AF-A0A3C0CS83-F1
#
_cell.length_a   1.000
_cell.length_b   1.000
_cell.length_c   1.000
_cell.angle_alpha   90.00
_cell.angle_beta   90.00
_cell.angle_gamma   90.00
#
_symmetry.space_group_name_H-M   'P 1'
#
loop_
_entity.id
_entity.type
_entity.pdbx_description
1 polymer ?
#
loop_
_entity_poly.entity_id
_entity_poly.type
_entity_poly.pdbx_seq_one_letter_code
_entity_poly.pdbx_strand_id
1 'polypeptide(L)' 'VFKSAGDEVIGATINKMGSFSFRATKVGRETALAQIVRLVEEAQGSKA' A
#
# COMPACT_ATOMS: atom_id res chain seq x y z
N VAL A 1 -11.78 -4.68 -7.95
CA VAL A 1 -12.41 -3.43 -7.46
C VAL A 1 -12.21 -2.36 -8.51
N PHE A 2 -13.29 -1.74 -8.99
CA PHE A 2 -13.19 -0.58 -9.87
C PHE A 2 -12.81 0.65 -9.04
N LYS A 3 -11.99 1.55 -9.58
CA LYS A 3 -11.54 2.77 -8.89
C LYS A 3 -12.15 4.00 -9.55
N SER A 4 -12.69 4.88 -8.72
CA SER A 4 -13.32 6.13 -9.12
C SER A 4 -12.69 7.32 -8.37
N ALA A 5 -13.05 8.54 -8.77
CA ALA A 5 -12.56 9.74 -8.09
C ALA A 5 -12.95 9.72 -6.60
N GLY A 6 -11.97 9.95 -5.73
CA GLY A 6 -12.14 9.92 -4.27
C GLY A 6 -11.79 8.58 -3.62
N ASP A 7 -11.68 7.48 -4.38
CA ASP A 7 -11.30 6.19 -3.83
C ASP A 7 -9.82 6.15 -3.43
N GLU A 8 -9.53 5.54 -2.29
CA GLU A 8 -8.15 5.26 -1.89
C GLU A 8 -7.54 4.18 -2.78
N VAL A 9 -6.26 4.35 -3.14
CA VAL A 9 -5.48 3.39 -3.92
C VAL A 9 -4.28 2.95 -3.09
N ILE A 10 -4.05 1.64 -3.04
CA ILE A 10 -2.95 1.06 -2.29
C ILE A 10 -1.78 0.79 -3.23
N GLY A 11 -0.59 1.26 -2.85
CA GLY A 11 0.65 1.00 -3.57
C GLY A 11 0.93 -0.50 -3.70
N ALA A 12 1.71 -0.87 -4.73
CA ALA A 12 2.01 -2.25 -5.11
C ALA A 12 0.80 -3.09 -5.60
N THR A 13 -0.39 -2.50 -5.74
CA THR A 13 -1.50 -3.13 -6.48
C THR A 13 -1.36 -2.93 -7.98
N ILE A 14 -1.92 -3.84 -8.77
CA ILE A 14 -1.87 -3.76 -10.24
C ILE A 14 -3.15 -3.10 -10.75
N ASN A 15 -2.99 -2.00 -11.50
CA ASN A 15 -4.09 -1.46 -12.30
C ASN A 15 -4.32 -2.36 -13.51
N LYS A 16 -5.53 -2.93 -13.63
CA LYS A 16 -5.87 -3.88 -14.70
C LYS A 16 -6.33 -3.20 -15.98
N MET A 17 -6.99 -2.05 -15.89
CA MET A 17 -7.69 -1.44 -17.02
C MET A 17 -7.70 0.08 -16.88
N GLY A 18 -7.53 0.78 -18.01
CA GLY A 18 -7.52 2.24 -18.06
C GLY A 18 -6.29 2.86 -17.38
N SER A 19 -6.32 4.19 -17.25
CA SER A 19 -5.30 4.96 -16.55
C SER A 19 -5.96 6.09 -15.79
N PHE A 20 -5.33 6.51 -14.70
CA PHE A 20 -5.79 7.65 -13.92
C PHE A 20 -4.60 8.27 -13.18
N SER A 21 -4.72 9.56 -12.89
CA SER A 21 -3.81 10.24 -11.97
C SER A 21 -4.36 10.14 -10.55
N PHE A 22 -3.47 9.98 -9.58
CA PHE A 22 -3.82 9.98 -8.17
C PHE A 22 -2.85 10.86 -7.39
N ARG A 23 -3.30 11.40 -6.27
CA ARG A 23 -2.44 12.13 -5.33
C ARG A 23 -1.82 11.14 -4.37
N ALA A 24 -0.49 11.14 -4.26
CA ALA A 24 0.17 10.38 -3.21
C ALA A 24 -0.19 10.97 -1.84
N THR A 25 -0.83 10.17 -1.00
CA THR A 25 -1.22 10.55 0.37
C THR A 25 -0.32 9.92 1.44
N LYS A 26 0.34 8.81 1.11
CA LYS A 26 1.32 8.12 1.96
C LYS A 26 2.49 7.65 1.10
N VAL A 27 3.72 7.87 1.58
CA VAL A 27 4.96 7.50 0.86
C VAL A 27 5.97 6.87 1.82
N GLY A 28 6.92 6.10 1.28
CA GLY A 28 7.96 5.44 2.06
C GLY A 28 7.39 4.55 3.18
N ARG A 29 7.80 4.82 4.42
CA ARG A 29 7.43 4.03 5.63
C ARG A 29 5.93 4.07 5.96
N GLU A 30 5.21 5.06 5.46
CA GLU A 30 3.78 5.21 5.71
C GLU A 30 2.91 4.35 4.77
N THR A 31 3.51 3.74 3.75
CA THR A 31 2.78 2.89 2.81
C THR A 31 2.28 1.61 3.46
N ALA A 32 1.15 1.09 3.00
CA ALA A 32 0.61 -0.18 3.49
C ALA A 32 1.63 -1.32 3.38
N LEU A 33 2.39 -1.38 2.28
CA LEU A 33 3.43 -2.39 2.10
C LEU A 33 4.54 -2.27 3.14
N ALA A 34 5.04 -1.05 3.41
CA ALA A 34 6.06 -0.84 4.42
C ALA A 34 5.58 -1.21 5.83
N GLN A 35 4.31 -0.93 6.15
CA GLN A 35 3.69 -1.35 7.41
C GLN A 35 3.59 -2.88 7.50
N ILE A 36 3.24 -3.57 6.42
CA ILE A 36 3.22 -5.05 6.37
C ILE A 36 4.63 -5.62 6.60
N VAL A 37 5.64 -5.09 5.90
CA VAL A 37 7.04 -5.53 6.07
C VAL A 37 7.47 -5.39 7.54
N ARG A 38 7.23 -4.23 8.14
CA ARG A 38 7.53 -3.98 9.55
C ARG A 38 6.81 -4.96 10.48
N LEU A 39 5.53 -5.21 10.25
CA LEU A 39 4.74 -6.17 11.06
C LEU A 39 5.31 -7.59 10.97
N VAL A 40 5.75 -8.00 9.77
CA VAL A 40 6.39 -9.31 9.57
C VAL A 40 7.73 -9.37 10.30
N GLU A 41 8.55 -8.32 10.19
CA GLU A 41 9.84 -8.23 10.90
C GLU A 41 9.65 -8.29 12.43
N GLU A 42 8.68 -7.55 12.97
CA GLU A 42 8.35 -7.57 14.40
C GLU A 42 7.88 -8.97 14.85
N ALA A 43 7.00 -9.61 14.08
CA ALA A 43 6.49 -10.95 14.40
C ALA A 43 7.55 -12.05 14.26
N GLN A 44 8.54 -11.88 13.39
CA GLN A 44 9.67 -12.81 13.26
C GLN A 44 10.74 -12.57 14.34
N GLY A 45 11.03 -11.31 14.66
CA GLY A 45 11.97 -10.93 15.71
C GLY A 45 11.48 -11.20 17.13
N SER A 46 10.16 -11.29 17.34
CA SER A 46 9.56 -11.60 18.65
C SER A 46 9.68 -13.08 19.06
N LYS A 47 10.36 -13.93 18.28
CA LYS A 47 10.65 -15.34 18.61
C LYS A 47 11.95 -15.56 19.40
N ALA A 48 12.50 -14.51 20.01
CA ALA A 48 13.67 -14.61 20.89
C ALA A 48 13.28 -15.01 22.32
#